data_AF-A0AAW4KK66-F1
#
_entry.id   AF-A0AAW4KK66-F1
#
_cell.length_a   1.000
_cell.length_b   1.000
_cell.length_c   1.000
_cell.angle_alpha   90.00
_cell.angle_beta   90.00
_cell.angle_gamma   90.00
#
_symmetry.space_group_name_H-M   'P 1'
#
loop_
_entity.id
_entity.type
_entity.pdbx_description
1 polymer ?
#
loop_
_entity_poly.entity_id
_entity_poly.type
_entity_poly.pdbx_seq_one_letter_code
_entity_poly.pdbx_strand_id
1 'polypeptide(L)'
;GGEIVTLKCFEDNSLVKVQADLPGAGKVLVVDGGGSLRCALLGDMIAEKAAKNGWEGLVIYGCVRDVDFNAQTDLGVQALASHPKKTDKR
;
A
#
# COMPACT_ATOMS: atom_id res chain seq x y z
N GLY A 1 -15.82 -0.58 3.44
CA GLY A 1 -15.39 -1.44 4.56
C GLY A 1 -15.48 -2.88 4.10
N GLY A 2 -14.50 -3.75 4.37
CA GLY A 2 -14.35 -5.01 3.65
C GLY A 2 -13.56 -6.11 4.36
N GLU A 3 -13.43 -7.26 3.70
CA GLU A 3 -12.62 -8.42 4.13
C GLU A 3 -11.13 -8.05 4.21
N ILE A 4 -10.46 -8.50 5.27
CA ILE A 4 -9.04 -8.19 5.49
C ILE A 4 -8.18 -9.20 4.73
N VAL A 5 -7.27 -8.68 3.89
CA VAL A 5 -6.18 -9.45 3.29
C VAL A 5 -4.88 -8.96 3.91
N THR A 6 -4.10 -9.86 4.52
CA THR A 6 -2.86 -9.47 5.21
C THR A 6 -1.62 -9.80 4.40
N LEU A 7 -0.63 -8.92 4.46
CA LEU A 7 0.74 -9.18 4.04
C LEU A 7 1.71 -8.82 5.14
N LYS A 8 2.75 -9.64 5.31
CA LYS A 8 3.89 -9.34 6.18
C LYS A 8 5.14 -9.22 5.33
N CYS A 9 5.82 -8.08 5.42
CA CYS A 9 7.07 -7.82 4.74
C CYS A 9 7.95 -6.88 5.58
N PHE A 10 9.19 -6.67 5.13
CA PHE A 10 10.09 -5.71 5.76
C PHE A 10 10.93 -5.05 4.69
N GLU A 11 10.67 -3.75 4.45
CA GLU A 11 11.41 -2.93 3.49
C GLU A 11 11.46 -3.48 2.05
N ASP A 12 10.46 -4.29 1.69
CA ASP A 12 10.24 -4.85 0.36
C ASP A 12 8.73 -4.84 0.06
N ASN A 13 8.35 -4.19 -1.03
CA ASN A 13 6.96 -4.08 -1.46
C ASN A 13 6.58 -4.98 -2.65
N SER A 14 7.42 -5.98 -2.97
CA SER A 14 7.18 -6.89 -4.10
C SER A 14 5.84 -7.61 -3.99
N LEU A 15 5.51 -8.15 -2.80
CA LEU A 15 4.21 -8.79 -2.56
C LEU A 15 3.05 -7.79 -2.49
N VAL A 16 3.30 -6.57 -2.02
CA VAL A 16 2.28 -5.50 -1.98
C VAL A 16 1.83 -5.17 -3.41
N LYS A 17 2.78 -5.05 -4.34
CA LYS A 17 2.50 -4.85 -5.76
C LYS A 17 1.68 -6.00 -6.35
N VAL A 18 2.06 -7.25 -6.06
CA VAL A 18 1.36 -8.43 -6.57
C VAL A 18 -0.09 -8.47 -6.05
N GLN A 19 -0.31 -8.20 -4.77
CA GLN A 19 -1.67 -8.19 -4.21
C GLN A 19 -2.53 -7.04 -4.74
N ALA A 20 -1.95 -5.84 -4.90
CA ALA A 20 -2.65 -4.70 -5.51
C ALA A 20 -3.09 -4.98 -6.96
N ASP A 21 -2.44 -5.93 -7.65
CA ASP A 21 -2.80 -6.38 -9.01
C ASP A 21 -3.94 -7.43 -9.03
N LEU A 22 -4.40 -7.93 -7.88
CA LEU A 22 -5.53 -8.87 -7.78
C LEU A 22 -6.88 -8.17 -7.52
N PRO A 23 -8.03 -8.83 -7.81
CA PRO A 23 -9.36 -8.28 -7.51
C PRO A 23 -9.54 -7.96 -6.03
N GLY A 24 -9.81 -6.68 -5.73
CA GLY A 24 -9.90 -6.12 -4.39
C GLY A 24 -11.31 -5.74 -3.93
N ALA A 25 -12.34 -5.96 -4.75
CA ALA A 25 -13.71 -5.56 -4.45
C ALA A 25 -14.18 -6.07 -3.07
N GLY A 26 -14.59 -5.15 -2.20
CA GLY A 26 -15.00 -5.48 -0.83
C GLY A 26 -13.86 -5.95 0.07
N LYS A 27 -12.59 -5.66 -0.26
CA LYS A 27 -11.40 -6.05 0.51
C LYS A 27 -10.52 -4.87 0.88
N VAL A 28 -9.85 -4.98 2.03
CA VAL A 28 -8.85 -4.04 2.53
C VAL A 28 -7.51 -4.76 2.68
N LEU A 29 -6.45 -4.23 2.07
CA LEU A 29 -5.11 -4.79 2.17
C LEU A 29 -4.38 -4.21 3.39
N VAL A 30 -4.08 -5.06 4.36
CA VAL A 30 -3.37 -4.69 5.59
C VAL A 30 -1.93 -5.19 5.50
N VAL A 31 -0.98 -4.27 5.46
CA VAL A 31 0.44 -4.56 5.28
C VAL A 31 1.18 -4.31 6.58
N ASP A 32 1.68 -5.38 7.21
CA ASP A 32 2.69 -5.31 8.26
C ASP A 32 4.07 -5.13 7.62
N GLY A 33 4.54 -3.88 7.60
CA GLY A 33 5.88 -3.50 7.14
C GLY A 33 6.94 -3.46 8.24
N GLY A 34 6.62 -3.96 9.44
CA GLY A 34 7.44 -3.84 10.63
C GLY A 34 7.55 -2.40 11.18
N GLY A 35 6.71 -1.47 10.72
CA GLY A 35 6.72 -0.08 11.18
C GLY A 35 7.96 0.70 10.74
N SER A 36 8.66 0.24 9.70
CA SER A 36 9.86 0.93 9.22
C SER A 36 9.53 2.34 8.72
N LEU A 37 10.31 3.31 9.19
CA LEU A 37 10.28 4.70 8.73
C LEU A 37 11.39 5.00 7.71
N ARG A 38 12.08 4.00 7.17
CA ARG A 38 13.27 4.18 6.32
C ARG A 38 12.97 4.10 4.82
N CYS A 39 11.82 3.56 4.43
CA CYS A 39 11.39 3.45 3.04
C CYS A 39 9.86 3.35 2.92
N ALA A 40 9.33 3.68 1.75
CA ALA A 40 7.91 3.59 1.44
C ALA A 40 7.54 2.24 0.82
N LEU A 41 6.45 1.64 1.33
CA LEU A 41 5.88 0.39 0.82
C LEU A 41 4.79 0.63 -0.24
N LEU A 42 4.17 1.80 -0.23
CA LEU A 42 3.16 2.23 -1.19
C LEU A 42 3.58 3.56 -1.85
N GLY A 43 3.33 3.67 -3.15
CA GLY A 43 3.43 4.91 -3.91
C GLY A 43 2.36 4.95 -5.00
N ASP A 44 2.39 6.02 -5.80
CA ASP A 44 1.42 6.35 -6.84
C ASP A 44 0.96 5.16 -7.71
N MET A 45 1.89 4.44 -8.33
CA MET A 45 1.58 3.35 -9.25
C MET A 45 0.85 2.17 -8.59
N ILE A 46 1.19 1.86 -7.33
CA ILE A 46 0.56 0.75 -6.61
C ILE A 46 -0.82 1.19 -6.12
N ALA A 47 -0.97 2.44 -5.67
CA ALA A 47 -2.26 3.00 -5.30
C ALA A 47 -3.23 3.04 -6.49
N GLU A 48 -2.76 3.50 -7.66
CA GLU A 48 -3.57 3.54 -8.88
C GLU A 48 -4.03 2.14 -9.30
N LYS A 49 -3.14 1.13 -9.25
CA LYS A 49 -3.49 -0.27 -9.52
C LYS A 49 -4.54 -0.80 -8.56
N ALA A 50 -4.35 -0.56 -7.26
CA ALA A 50 -5.29 -1.00 -6.24
C ALA A 50 -6.69 -0.38 -6.46
N ALA A 51 -6.76 0.92 -6.74
CA ALA A 51 -8.02 1.60 -7.06
C ALA A 51 -8.68 0.99 -8.30
N LYS A 52 -7.92 0.79 -9.39
CA LYS A 52 -8.42 0.17 -10.64
C LYS A 52 -8.93 -1.26 -10.44
N ASN A 53 -8.34 -2.00 -9.51
CA ASN A 53 -8.74 -3.38 -9.18
C ASN A 53 -9.83 -3.46 -8.10
N GLY A 54 -10.39 -2.31 -7.69
CA GLY A 54 -11.55 -2.23 -6.80
C GLY A 54 -11.23 -2.43 -5.32
N TRP A 55 -9.98 -2.26 -4.90
CA TRP A 55 -9.66 -2.30 -3.47
C TRP A 55 -10.38 -1.18 -2.71
N GLU A 56 -10.93 -1.51 -1.55
CA GLU A 56 -11.59 -0.52 -0.67
C GLU A 56 -10.56 0.39 0.00
N GLY A 57 -9.36 -0.13 0.24
CA GLY A 57 -8.26 0.62 0.82
C GLY A 57 -7.07 -0.22 1.25
N LEU A 58 -6.01 0.49 1.63
CA LEU A 58 -4.75 -0.04 2.12
C LEU A 58 -4.42 0.55 3.49
N VAL A 59 -4.06 -0.31 4.43
CA VAL A 59 -3.51 0.07 5.74
C VAL A 59 -2.07 -0.40 5.81
N ILE A 60 -1.13 0.54 5.93
CA ILE A 60 0.31 0.28 5.91
C ILE A 60 0.88 0.54 7.29
N TYR A 61 1.30 -0.52 7.98
CA TYR A 61 2.16 -0.38 9.16
C TYR A 61 3.61 -0.12 8.73
N GLY A 62 3.85 1.12 8.29
CA GLY A 62 5.09 1.60 7.69
C GLY A 62 4.86 2.94 6.97
N CYS A 63 5.75 3.31 6.06
CA CYS A 63 5.66 4.56 5.30
C CYS A 63 5.07 4.40 3.88
N VAL A 64 4.58 5.51 3.36
CA VAL A 64 4.14 5.69 1.96
C VAL A 64 4.87 6.85 1.29
N ARG A 65 4.71 7.03 -0.01
CA ARG A 65 5.22 8.19 -0.76
C ARG A 65 4.17 8.68 -1.75
N ASP A 66 4.47 9.77 -2.44
CA ASP A 66 3.60 10.38 -3.46
C ASP A 66 2.23 10.79 -2.87
N VAL A 67 2.25 11.38 -1.67
CA VAL A 67 1.04 11.67 -0.87
C VAL A 67 0.04 12.58 -1.57
N ASP A 68 0.51 13.53 -2.38
CA ASP A 68 -0.36 14.44 -3.15
C ASP A 68 -1.17 13.69 -4.22
N PHE A 69 -0.56 12.64 -4.80
CA PHE A 69 -1.24 11.77 -5.76
C PHE A 69 -2.20 10.82 -5.05
N ASN A 70 -1.77 10.22 -3.93
CA ASN A 70 -2.62 9.32 -3.15
C ASN A 70 -3.88 10.04 -2.65
N ALA A 71 -3.78 11.32 -2.28
CA ALA A 71 -4.91 12.13 -1.84
C ALA A 71 -5.96 12.37 -2.94
N GLN A 72 -5.58 12.23 -4.21
CA GLN A 72 -6.47 12.37 -5.37
C GLN A 72 -6.94 11.03 -5.93
N THR A 73 -6.39 9.92 -5.43
CA THR A 73 -6.78 8.57 -5.86
C THR A 73 -8.04 8.15 -5.10
N ASP A 74 -9.01 7.56 -5.81
CA ASP A 74 -10.24 7.01 -5.20
C ASP A 74 -9.95 5.69 -4.47
N LEU A 75 -9.19 5.78 -3.37
CA LEU A 75 -8.72 4.66 -2.57
C LEU A 75 -8.42 5.13 -1.14
N GLY A 76 -8.97 4.45 -0.13
CA GLY A 76 -8.59 4.71 1.26
C GLY A 76 -7.14 4.31 1.52
N VAL A 77 -6.31 5.23 2.00
CA VAL A 77 -4.91 4.94 2.38
C VAL A 77 -4.63 5.46 3.78
N GLN A 78 -4.18 4.58 4.67
CA GLN A 78 -3.65 4.96 5.99
C GLN A 78 -2.27 4.38 6.20
N ALA A 79 -1.39 5.18 6.80
CA ALA A 79 -0.01 4.82 7.07
C ALA A 79 0.55 5.62 8.25
N LEU A 80 1.73 5.21 8.75
CA LEU A 80 2.38 5.90 9.87
C LEU A 80 2.96 7.26 9.48
N ALA A 81 3.59 7.33 8.30
CA ALA A 81 4.23 8.55 7.80
C ALA A 81 4.47 8.47 6.28
N SER A 82 4.92 9.59 5.71
CA SER A 82 5.50 9.61 4.37
C SER A 82 7.03 9.48 4.41
N HIS A 83 7.62 8.73 3.47
CA HIS A 83 9.07 8.67 3.30
C HIS A 83 9.44 8.54 1.80
N PRO A 84 10.31 9.40 1.23
CA PRO A 84 10.51 9.46 -0.23
C PRO A 84 11.29 8.26 -0.82
N LYS A 85 12.12 7.60 -0.01
CA LYS A 85 12.93 6.46 -0.47
C LYS A 85 12.05 5.24 -0.78
N LYS A 86 12.18 4.68 -1.98
CA LYS A 86 11.57 3.40 -2.38
C LYS A 86 12.24 2.20 -1.69
N THR A 87 11.54 1.07 -1.62
CA THR A 87 12.11 -0.21 -1.18
C THR A 87 13.03 -0.82 -2.24
N ASP A 88 14.00 -1.63 -1.80
CA ASP A 88 14.73 -2.53 -2.70
C ASP A 88 13.93 -3.82 -2.82
N LYS A 89 13.65 -4.22 -4.05
CA LYS A 89 12.90 -5.45 -4.33
C LYS A 89 13.87 -6.61 -4.36
N ARG A 90 13.62 -7.64 -3.56
CA ARG A 90 14.43 -8.88 -3.54
C ARG A 90 13.70 -10.03 -4.22
#